data_AF-M7AVU9-F1
#
_entry.id   AF-M7AVU9-F1
#
_cell.length_a   1.000
_cell.length_b   1.000
_cell.length_c   1.000
_cell.angle_alpha   90.00
_cell.angle_beta   90.00
_cell.angle_gamma   90.00
#
_symmetry.space_group_name_H-M   'P 1'
#
loop_
_entity.id
_entity.type
_entity.pdbx_description
1 polymer ?
#
loop_
_entity_poly.entity_id
_entity_poly.type
_entity_poly.pdbx_seq_one_letter_code
_entity_poly.pdbx_strand_id
1 'polypeptide(L)'
;MHNTGLTHCHLTPCNGHNGVLEPHTRTYILPPLPQPEEDSEYIPPYHSEKHLTPPETEIEEEEILSQADLDDSLPAPHSSSTPEEVVTPSILTALDELKPFQELFKRVANSQETALHEVQEKQHKLLKILQPASSAKITFPMDESITEPAEAIWQTPASAPPTNKRADRKYFVPAKGMEFLFSHPQACSLVVEAANQRSKQPHFCCTPQDKEHKRLDLFGCKVYSSATVLLRVANYSALLANYDYSNYSKLQKLVEDLPKHKRPQLSAVVNEGQIIACTALQASMDVADTAARTVATAVVMRRTSWLQASVERTTAKSGGPPLR
;
A
#
# COMPACT_ATOMS: atom_id res chain seq x y z
N MET A 1 -27.86 31.50 39.90
CA MET A 1 -27.53 30.17 40.44
C MET A 1 -27.67 29.14 39.33
N HIS A 2 -26.64 28.99 38.50
CA HIS A 2 -26.55 27.94 37.48
C HIS A 2 -25.16 27.33 37.59
N ASN A 3 -25.15 26.01 37.81
CA ASN A 3 -23.98 25.23 38.15
C ASN A 3 -23.50 24.55 36.86
N THR A 4 -22.36 24.97 36.32
CA THR A 4 -21.68 24.35 35.17
C THR A 4 -20.72 23.28 35.69
N GLY A 5 -21.07 22.01 35.49
CA GLY A 5 -20.20 20.88 35.80
C GLY A 5 -19.11 20.72 34.75
N LEU A 6 -17.91 21.24 35.04
CA LEU A 6 -16.67 20.84 34.38
C LEU A 6 -16.15 19.56 35.08
N THR A 7 -16.13 18.43 34.36
CA THR A 7 -15.41 17.24 34.80
C THR A 7 -13.92 17.39 34.47
N HIS A 8 -13.12 17.51 35.52
CA HIS A 8 -11.67 17.61 35.51
C HIS A 8 -11.06 16.19 35.38
N CYS A 9 -10.43 15.89 34.24
CA CYS A 9 -9.66 14.65 34.08
C CYS A 9 -8.31 14.79 34.81
N HIS A 10 -8.16 14.08 35.92
CA HIS A 10 -6.93 14.03 36.71
C HIS A 10 -5.96 13.03 36.05
N LEU A 11 -4.91 13.52 35.40
CA LEU A 11 -3.76 12.70 35.00
C LEU A 11 -2.81 12.59 36.20
N THR A 12 -2.67 11.39 36.74
CA THR A 12 -1.64 11.05 37.75
C THR A 12 -0.27 10.88 37.08
N PRO A 13 0.82 11.39 37.67
CA PRO A 13 2.16 11.17 37.16
C PRO A 13 2.68 9.79 37.59
N CYS A 14 3.11 8.98 36.62
CA CYS A 14 3.88 7.78 36.88
C CYS A 14 5.30 8.16 37.30
N ASN A 15 5.62 7.89 38.56
CA ASN A 15 6.94 8.08 39.15
C ASN A 15 7.88 6.94 38.75
N GLY A 16 9.15 7.29 38.56
CA GLY A 16 10.15 6.47 37.90
C GLY A 16 10.64 5.23 38.66
N HIS A 17 11.14 4.28 37.87
CA HIS A 17 12.15 3.31 38.28
C HIS A 17 13.29 3.35 37.26
N ASN A 18 14.39 4.00 37.66
CA ASN A 18 15.67 3.92 36.97
C ASN A 18 16.29 2.55 37.25
N GLY A 19 16.01 1.59 36.36
CA GLY A 19 16.78 0.35 36.26
C GLY A 19 17.96 0.57 35.32
N VAL A 20 19.16 0.56 35.87
CA VAL A 20 20.41 0.51 35.11
C VAL A 20 20.45 -0.83 34.36
N LEU A 21 20.27 -0.79 33.04
CA LEU A 21 20.43 -1.95 32.15
C LEU A 21 21.90 -2.07 31.77
N GLU A 22 22.57 -3.08 32.32
CA GLU A 22 23.85 -3.55 31.80
C GLU A 22 23.69 -4.10 30.36
N PRO A 23 24.68 -3.87 29.48
CA PRO A 23 24.67 -4.46 28.16
C PRO A 23 25.04 -5.95 28.25
N HIS A 24 24.05 -6.83 28.21
CA HIS A 24 24.28 -8.24 27.88
C HIS A 24 24.67 -8.35 26.40
N THR A 25 25.96 -8.54 26.15
CA THR A 25 26.53 -9.03 24.89
C THR A 25 25.98 -10.43 24.63
N ARG A 26 24.83 -10.50 23.96
CA ARG A 26 24.27 -11.76 23.47
C ARG A 26 25.06 -12.17 22.23
N THR A 27 26.10 -12.98 22.43
CA THR A 27 26.81 -13.67 21.36
C THR A 27 25.81 -14.57 20.63
N TYR A 28 25.38 -14.16 19.43
CA TYR A 28 24.61 -15.01 18.54
C TYR A 28 25.54 -16.08 17.99
N ILE A 29 25.56 -17.25 18.64
CA ILE A 29 26.12 -18.47 18.07
C ILE A 29 25.16 -18.86 16.94
N LEU A 30 25.58 -18.67 15.68
CA LEU A 30 24.85 -19.22 14.54
C LEU A 30 24.77 -20.75 14.71
N PRO A 31 23.57 -21.35 14.56
CA PRO A 31 23.47 -22.80 14.47
C PRO A 31 24.30 -23.31 13.28
N PRO A 32 24.89 -24.52 13.38
CA PRO A 32 25.66 -25.10 12.29
C PRO A 32 24.78 -25.20 11.03
N LEU A 33 25.35 -24.83 9.88
CA LEU A 33 24.71 -25.06 8.59
C LEU A 33 24.38 -26.56 8.46
N PRO A 34 23.16 -26.93 8.04
CA PRO A 34 22.83 -28.31 7.71
C PRO A 34 23.80 -28.81 6.63
N GLN A 35 24.49 -29.92 6.92
CA GLN A 35 25.25 -30.65 5.91
C GLN A 35 24.24 -31.20 4.86
N PRO A 36 24.59 -31.20 3.57
CA PRO A 36 23.75 -31.84 2.56
C PRO A 36 23.77 -33.35 2.80
N GLU A 37 22.65 -33.92 3.23
CA GLU A 37 22.46 -35.37 3.20
C GLU A 37 22.13 -35.78 1.76
N GLU A 38 23.04 -36.57 1.18
CA GLU A 38 22.84 -37.28 -0.08
C GLU A 38 21.77 -38.37 0.09
N ASP A 39 20.78 -38.32 -0.80
CA ASP A 39 19.98 -39.41 -1.38
C ASP A 39 19.48 -40.56 -0.49
N SER A 40 18.17 -40.57 -0.24
CA SER A 40 17.39 -41.81 -0.31
C SER A 40 15.95 -41.51 -0.76
N GLU A 41 15.69 -41.86 -2.01
CA GLU A 41 14.41 -41.81 -2.69
C GLU A 41 13.45 -42.85 -2.06
N TYR A 42 12.48 -42.39 -1.27
CA TYR A 42 11.38 -43.21 -0.77
C TYR A 42 10.05 -42.66 -1.29
N ILE A 43 9.47 -43.35 -2.27
CA ILE A 43 8.13 -43.09 -2.81
C ILE A 43 7.13 -44.01 -2.11
N PRO A 44 6.20 -43.48 -1.28
CA PRO A 44 5.08 -44.27 -0.79
C PRO A 44 3.93 -44.31 -1.83
N PRO A 45 3.15 -45.40 -1.89
CA PRO A 45 2.05 -45.54 -2.83
C PRO A 45 0.85 -44.73 -2.35
N TYR A 46 0.38 -43.79 -3.17
CA TYR A 46 -0.88 -43.09 -2.92
C TYR A 46 -2.08 -43.96 -3.30
N HIS A 47 -2.91 -44.20 -2.29
CA HIS A 47 -4.26 -44.73 -2.41
C HIS A 47 -5.16 -43.82 -3.23
N SER A 48 -5.95 -44.45 -4.09
CA SER A 48 -7.01 -43.82 -4.89
C SER A 48 -8.22 -43.51 -4.00
N GLU A 49 -8.48 -42.23 -3.74
CA GLU A 49 -9.74 -41.75 -3.18
C GLU A 49 -10.61 -41.09 -4.27
N LYS A 50 -11.73 -41.73 -4.53
CA LYS A 50 -12.90 -41.16 -5.19
C LYS A 50 -13.69 -40.38 -4.13
N HIS A 51 -14.06 -39.12 -4.37
CA HIS A 51 -15.46 -38.66 -4.28
C HIS A 51 -15.67 -37.15 -4.48
N LEU A 52 -16.76 -36.86 -5.21
CA LEU A 52 -17.72 -35.74 -5.11
C LEU A 52 -17.26 -34.31 -5.48
N THR A 53 -17.54 -33.99 -6.74
CA THR A 53 -17.91 -32.65 -7.23
C THR A 53 -19.19 -32.12 -6.55
N PRO A 54 -19.20 -30.87 -6.06
CA PRO A 54 -20.44 -30.12 -5.81
C PRO A 54 -20.90 -29.38 -7.08
N PRO A 55 -22.20 -29.06 -7.20
CA PRO A 55 -22.74 -28.38 -8.38
C PRO A 55 -22.36 -26.90 -8.38
N GLU A 56 -21.82 -26.45 -9.50
CA GLU A 56 -21.66 -25.04 -9.85
C GLU A 56 -23.03 -24.47 -10.21
N THR A 57 -23.52 -23.51 -9.42
CA THR A 57 -24.61 -22.62 -9.80
C THR A 57 -24.01 -21.44 -10.56
N GLU A 58 -24.17 -21.46 -11.89
CA GLU A 58 -24.00 -20.30 -12.76
C GLU A 58 -25.09 -19.27 -12.40
N ILE A 59 -24.66 -18.06 -12.03
CA ILE A 59 -25.52 -16.88 -11.99
C ILE A 59 -24.94 -15.93 -13.03
N GLU A 60 -25.62 -15.83 -14.17
CA GLU A 60 -25.39 -14.80 -15.18
C GLU A 60 -25.92 -13.46 -14.62
N GLU A 61 -25.04 -12.51 -14.36
CA GLU A 61 -25.41 -11.10 -14.15
C GLU A 61 -24.97 -10.29 -15.38
N GLU A 62 -25.93 -9.94 -16.24
CA GLU A 62 -25.74 -8.89 -17.26
C GLU A 62 -25.76 -7.51 -16.60
N GLU A 63 -24.69 -6.73 -16.78
CA GLU A 63 -24.54 -5.36 -16.30
C GLU A 63 -24.81 -4.37 -17.46
N ILE A 64 -25.95 -3.68 -17.41
CA ILE A 64 -26.25 -2.51 -18.26
C ILE A 64 -25.91 -1.25 -17.47
N LEU A 65 -24.77 -0.63 -17.80
CA LEU A 65 -24.37 0.67 -17.25
C LEU A 65 -24.99 1.80 -18.10
N SER A 66 -25.88 2.61 -17.52
CA SER A 66 -26.34 3.87 -18.11
C SER A 66 -25.74 5.04 -17.34
N GLN A 67 -25.01 5.88 -18.06
CA GLN A 67 -24.39 7.11 -17.61
C GLN A 67 -25.46 8.20 -17.49
N ALA A 68 -25.59 8.83 -16.32
CA ALA A 68 -26.40 10.04 -16.14
C ALA A 68 -25.52 11.18 -15.61
N ASP A 69 -25.53 12.29 -16.35
CA ASP A 69 -24.95 13.57 -15.98
C ASP A 69 -25.67 14.15 -14.76
N LEU A 70 -24.91 14.59 -13.76
CA LEU A 70 -25.40 15.42 -12.66
C LEU A 70 -24.50 16.65 -12.52
N ASP A 71 -25.01 17.75 -13.09
CA ASP A 71 -24.66 19.12 -12.72
C ASP A 71 -25.25 19.40 -11.33
N ASP A 72 -24.43 19.85 -10.37
CA ASP A 72 -24.94 20.50 -9.17
C ASP A 72 -24.02 21.64 -8.71
N SER A 73 -24.61 22.83 -8.67
CA SER A 73 -24.00 24.08 -8.21
C SER A 73 -24.33 24.29 -6.74
N LEU A 74 -23.33 24.56 -5.89
CA LEU A 74 -23.56 25.04 -4.53
C LEU A 74 -22.86 26.39 -4.24
N PRO A 75 -23.45 27.24 -3.39
CA PRO A 75 -22.91 28.56 -3.06
C PRO A 75 -21.98 28.53 -1.84
N ALA A 76 -21.07 29.50 -1.81
CA ALA A 76 -20.15 29.79 -0.71
C ALA A 76 -20.85 30.33 0.54
N PRO A 77 -20.20 30.21 1.71
CA PRO A 77 -19.92 31.42 2.47
C PRO A 77 -18.51 31.49 3.06
N HIS A 78 -18.11 32.73 3.27
CA HIS A 78 -16.82 33.24 3.71
C HIS A 78 -16.44 32.79 5.13
N SER A 79 -15.17 32.49 5.36
CA SER A 79 -14.51 32.73 6.64
C SER A 79 -13.00 32.92 6.46
N SER A 80 -12.54 34.04 6.97
CA SER A 80 -11.16 34.52 7.02
C SER A 80 -10.35 33.69 8.01
N SER A 81 -9.17 33.22 7.59
CA SER A 81 -8.14 32.66 8.47
C SER A 81 -6.76 33.09 7.96
N THR A 82 -6.01 33.65 8.90
CA THR A 82 -4.59 34.02 8.99
C THR A 82 -3.60 33.36 8.02
N PRO A 83 -2.56 34.08 7.55
CA PRO A 83 -1.57 33.56 6.63
C PRO A 83 -0.70 32.53 7.36
N GLU A 84 -1.01 31.27 7.13
CA GLU A 84 -0.14 30.14 7.42
C GLU A 84 1.12 30.34 6.57
N GLU A 85 2.27 30.43 7.21
CA GLU A 85 3.58 30.47 6.57
C GLU A 85 3.79 29.11 5.88
N VAL A 86 3.26 29.00 4.66
CA VAL A 86 3.43 27.86 3.78
C VAL A 86 4.92 27.82 3.45
N VAL A 87 5.66 27.03 4.22
CA VAL A 87 6.96 26.50 3.81
C VAL A 87 6.69 25.68 2.56
N THR A 88 6.74 26.33 1.40
CA THR A 88 6.71 25.65 0.12
C THR A 88 7.92 24.72 0.12
N PRO A 89 7.72 23.38 0.07
CA PRO A 89 8.84 22.47 -0.06
C PRO A 89 9.56 22.89 -1.34
N SER A 90 10.85 23.20 -1.22
CA SER A 90 11.64 23.78 -2.29
C SER A 90 11.68 22.82 -3.48
N ILE A 91 10.82 23.06 -4.48
CA ILE A 91 10.72 22.31 -5.74
C ILE A 91 12.09 22.21 -6.44
N LEU A 92 12.99 23.14 -6.16
CA LEU A 92 14.36 23.18 -6.67
C LEU A 92 15.25 22.03 -6.15
N THR A 93 14.99 21.47 -4.98
CA THR A 93 15.80 20.36 -4.43
C THR A 93 15.44 19.02 -5.07
N ALA A 94 14.16 18.80 -5.40
CA ALA A 94 13.68 17.56 -6.01
C ALA A 94 14.17 17.35 -7.45
N LEU A 95 14.43 18.44 -8.19
CA LEU A 95 14.95 18.34 -9.57
C LEU A 95 16.40 17.83 -9.59
N ASP A 96 17.18 18.10 -8.54
CA ASP A 96 18.59 17.71 -8.46
C ASP A 96 18.75 16.21 -8.12
N GLU A 97 17.80 15.61 -7.39
CA GLU A 97 17.80 14.18 -7.04
C GLU A 97 17.41 13.25 -8.21
N LEU A 98 16.65 13.77 -9.18
CA LEU A 98 16.21 13.00 -10.35
C LEU A 98 17.38 12.60 -11.26
N LYS A 99 18.40 13.45 -11.37
CA LYS A 99 19.54 13.21 -12.26
C LYS A 99 20.41 12.03 -11.77
N PRO A 100 20.88 11.98 -10.51
CA PRO A 100 21.58 10.81 -9.96
C PRO A 100 20.76 9.53 -10.08
N PHE A 101 19.45 9.60 -9.85
CA PHE A 101 18.54 8.47 -10.02
C PHE A 101 18.54 7.96 -11.47
N GLN A 102 18.34 8.83 -12.45
CA GLN A 102 18.37 8.47 -13.86
C GLN A 102 19.75 7.92 -14.28
N GLU A 103 20.84 8.52 -13.82
CA GLU A 103 22.20 8.06 -14.12
C GLU A 103 22.47 6.67 -13.55
N LEU A 104 22.03 6.38 -12.31
CA LEU A 104 22.11 5.04 -11.72
C LEU A 104 21.37 4.02 -12.59
N PHE A 105 20.12 4.33 -12.93
CA PHE A 105 19.27 3.43 -13.71
C PHE A 105 19.79 3.20 -15.14
N LYS A 106 20.46 4.20 -15.76
CA LYS A 106 21.23 3.98 -17.00
C LYS A 106 22.32 2.92 -16.81
N ARG A 107 23.10 3.02 -15.73
CA ARG A 107 24.17 2.07 -15.44
C ARG A 107 23.62 0.67 -15.18
N VAL A 108 22.51 0.57 -14.43
CA VAL A 108 21.82 -0.71 -14.17
C VAL A 108 21.33 -1.35 -15.48
N ALA A 109 20.61 -0.62 -16.34
CA ALA A 109 20.18 -1.17 -17.64
C ALA A 109 21.35 -1.61 -18.52
N ASN A 110 22.41 -0.79 -18.60
CA ASN A 110 23.60 -1.15 -19.37
C ASN A 110 24.26 -2.43 -18.83
N SER A 111 24.23 -2.66 -17.51
CA SER A 111 24.77 -3.87 -16.88
C SER A 111 23.92 -5.12 -17.12
N GLN A 112 22.62 -4.95 -17.36
CA GLN A 112 21.65 -6.02 -17.63
C GLN A 112 21.36 -6.19 -19.13
N GLU A 113 22.12 -5.51 -19.99
CA GLU A 113 21.92 -5.50 -21.45
C GLU A 113 20.47 -5.14 -21.86
N THR A 114 19.77 -4.38 -21.02
CA THR A 114 18.37 -4.01 -21.25
C THR A 114 18.29 -2.79 -22.16
N ALA A 115 17.53 -2.89 -23.25
CA ALA A 115 17.31 -1.76 -24.15
C ALA A 115 16.59 -0.61 -23.44
N LEU A 116 17.25 0.53 -23.34
CA LEU A 116 16.64 1.77 -22.84
C LEU A 116 15.87 2.45 -23.96
N HIS A 117 14.61 2.79 -23.71
CA HIS A 117 13.84 3.64 -24.60
C HIS A 117 13.92 5.08 -24.09
N GLU A 118 14.53 5.95 -24.89
CA GLU A 118 14.49 7.39 -24.68
C GLU A 118 13.18 7.92 -25.26
N VAL A 119 12.27 8.33 -24.39
CA VAL A 119 10.99 8.90 -24.82
C VAL A 119 11.21 10.39 -25.00
N GLN A 120 11.28 10.83 -26.26
CA GLN A 120 11.14 12.26 -26.56
C GLN A 120 9.70 12.69 -26.26
N GLU A 121 9.52 13.50 -25.22
CA GLU A 121 8.26 14.19 -25.00
C GLU A 121 8.01 15.14 -26.17
N LYS A 122 6.83 15.03 -26.80
CA LYS A 122 6.39 15.97 -27.82
C LYS A 122 6.28 17.35 -27.20
N GLN A 123 7.28 18.19 -27.39
CA GLN A 123 7.24 19.59 -26.94
C GLN A 123 6.21 20.36 -27.76
N HIS A 124 5.13 20.80 -27.11
CA HIS A 124 4.18 21.71 -27.73
C HIS A 124 4.85 23.07 -27.93
N LYS A 125 4.76 23.64 -29.15
CA LYS A 125 5.40 24.93 -29.50
C LYS A 125 5.09 26.07 -28.51
N LEU A 126 3.89 26.07 -27.93
CA LEU A 126 3.46 27.08 -26.95
C LEU A 126 4.12 26.96 -25.58
N LEU A 127 4.62 25.77 -25.20
CA LEU A 127 5.21 25.51 -23.88
C LEU A 127 6.74 25.66 -23.86
N LYS A 128 7.37 25.97 -25.00
CA LYS A 128 8.83 26.07 -25.14
C LYS A 128 9.50 27.13 -24.24
N ILE A 129 8.75 28.14 -23.82
CA ILE A 129 9.26 29.20 -22.92
C ILE A 129 9.15 28.77 -21.45
N LEU A 130 8.19 27.91 -21.13
CA LEU A 130 7.91 27.46 -19.77
C LEU A 130 8.69 26.20 -19.39
N GLN A 131 9.10 25.40 -20.37
CA GLN A 131 9.86 24.19 -20.13
C GLN A 131 11.38 24.44 -20.35
N PRO A 132 12.24 24.25 -19.33
CA PRO A 132 13.67 24.15 -19.57
C PRO A 132 13.95 23.04 -20.58
N ALA A 133 15.05 23.17 -21.34
CA ALA A 133 15.44 22.22 -22.38
C ALA A 133 15.18 20.78 -21.92
N SER A 134 14.23 20.09 -22.56
CA SER A 134 13.64 18.86 -22.01
C SER A 134 14.73 17.85 -21.66
N SER A 135 14.85 17.52 -20.39
CA SER A 135 15.64 16.37 -19.96
C SER A 135 15.00 15.14 -20.59
N ALA A 136 15.77 14.44 -21.43
CA ALA A 136 15.39 13.13 -21.95
C ALA A 136 14.93 12.23 -20.80
N LYS A 137 13.66 11.79 -20.83
CA LYS A 137 13.13 10.84 -19.85
C LYS A 137 13.42 9.43 -20.34
N ILE A 138 14.07 8.66 -19.48
CA ILE A 138 14.40 7.27 -19.75
C ILE A 138 13.24 6.45 -19.23
N THR A 139 12.71 5.57 -20.08
CA THR A 139 11.71 4.60 -19.67
C THR A 139 12.31 3.21 -19.70
N PHE A 140 11.98 2.43 -18.68
CA PHE A 140 12.35 1.02 -18.59
C PHE A 140 11.19 0.20 -19.15
N PRO A 141 11.44 -0.74 -20.08
CA PRO A 141 10.42 -1.72 -20.42
C PRO A 141 10.08 -2.52 -19.15
N MET A 142 8.79 -2.77 -18.94
CA MET A 142 8.36 -3.61 -17.84
C MET A 142 8.69 -5.06 -18.19
N ASP A 143 9.31 -5.78 -17.26
CA ASP A 143 9.71 -7.18 -17.46
C ASP A 143 8.48 -8.07 -17.66
N GLU A 144 8.55 -9.00 -18.62
CA GLU A 144 7.43 -9.88 -19.00
C GLU A 144 6.93 -10.71 -17.81
N SER A 145 7.83 -11.13 -16.92
CA SER A 145 7.46 -11.90 -15.71
C SER A 145 6.66 -11.08 -14.70
N ILE A 146 6.70 -9.74 -14.80
CA ILE A 146 5.90 -8.82 -13.99
C ILE A 146 4.60 -8.46 -14.71
N THR A 147 4.62 -8.28 -16.03
CA THR A 147 3.41 -7.94 -16.80
C THR A 147 2.44 -9.13 -16.92
N GLU A 148 2.93 -10.34 -17.18
CA GLU A 148 2.11 -11.54 -17.35
C GLU A 148 1.11 -11.77 -16.19
N PRO A 149 1.53 -11.81 -14.90
CA PRO A 149 0.58 -11.97 -13.81
C PRO A 149 -0.37 -10.78 -13.65
N ALA A 150 0.05 -9.57 -14.02
CA ALA A 150 -0.79 -8.38 -13.99
C ALA A 150 -1.90 -8.46 -15.07
N GLU A 151 -1.54 -8.87 -16.29
CA GLU A 151 -2.48 -9.09 -17.38
C GLU A 151 -3.51 -10.17 -17.06
N ALA A 152 -3.07 -11.27 -16.45
CA ALA A 152 -3.98 -12.35 -16.01
C ALA A 152 -5.03 -11.85 -15.01
N ILE A 153 -4.64 -11.00 -14.05
CA ILE A 153 -5.57 -10.37 -13.11
C ILE A 153 -6.50 -9.40 -13.85
N TRP A 154 -5.99 -8.70 -14.86
CA TRP A 154 -6.75 -7.70 -15.63
C TRP A 154 -7.81 -8.31 -16.55
N GLN A 155 -7.71 -9.60 -16.89
CA GLN A 155 -8.79 -10.29 -17.63
C GLN A 155 -10.06 -10.47 -16.80
N THR A 156 -9.94 -10.54 -15.46
CA THR A 156 -11.08 -10.77 -14.56
C THR A 156 -10.99 -9.93 -13.27
N PRO A 157 -10.99 -8.59 -13.37
CA PRO A 157 -10.70 -7.71 -12.23
C PRO A 157 -11.74 -7.80 -11.11
N ALA A 158 -13.00 -8.13 -11.45
CA ALA A 158 -14.08 -8.25 -10.47
C ALA A 158 -13.91 -9.48 -9.54
N SER A 159 -13.47 -10.61 -10.09
CA SER A 159 -13.29 -11.88 -9.36
C SER A 159 -11.92 -12.00 -8.70
N ALA A 160 -10.94 -11.18 -9.09
CA ALA A 160 -9.62 -11.19 -8.51
C ALA A 160 -9.66 -11.01 -6.97
N PRO A 161 -8.93 -11.86 -6.21
CA PRO A 161 -8.81 -11.69 -4.77
C PRO A 161 -8.01 -10.41 -4.48
N PRO A 162 -8.33 -9.69 -3.40
CA PRO A 162 -7.64 -8.44 -3.07
C PRO A 162 -6.15 -8.63 -2.75
N THR A 163 -5.80 -9.80 -2.21
CA THR A 163 -4.43 -10.10 -1.82
C THR A 163 -4.03 -11.49 -2.28
N ASN A 164 -2.75 -11.65 -2.58
CA ASN A 164 -2.16 -12.96 -2.77
C ASN A 164 -1.94 -13.61 -1.39
N LYS A 165 -2.61 -14.73 -1.10
CA LYS A 165 -2.47 -15.47 0.18
C LYS A 165 -1.02 -15.84 0.52
N ARG A 166 -0.16 -16.02 -0.48
CA ARG A 166 1.27 -16.28 -0.28
C ARG A 166 1.97 -15.04 0.29
N ALA A 167 1.65 -13.84 -0.20
CA ALA A 167 2.21 -12.60 0.30
C ALA A 167 1.79 -12.37 1.76
N ASP A 168 0.52 -12.63 2.09
CA ASP A 168 0.01 -12.50 3.46
C ASP A 168 0.79 -13.36 4.48
N ARG A 169 1.19 -14.58 4.08
CA ARG A 169 1.97 -15.49 4.92
C ARG A 169 3.46 -15.15 4.96
N LYS A 170 4.01 -14.65 3.85
CA LYS A 170 5.44 -14.34 3.72
C LYS A 170 5.82 -13.06 4.48
N TYR A 171 4.99 -12.02 4.37
CA TYR A 171 5.26 -10.70 4.95
C TYR A 171 4.49 -10.55 6.27
N PHE A 172 4.98 -11.24 7.30
CA PHE A 172 4.37 -11.26 8.62
C PHE A 172 4.89 -10.12 9.50
N VAL A 173 4.00 -9.40 10.17
CA VAL A 173 4.36 -8.33 11.12
C VAL A 173 3.64 -8.62 12.44
N PRO A 174 4.25 -8.40 13.61
CA PRO A 174 3.55 -8.53 14.88
C PRO A 174 2.30 -7.65 14.90
N ALA A 175 1.14 -8.22 15.25
CA ALA A 175 -0.13 -7.50 15.24
C ALA A 175 -0.23 -6.42 16.33
N LYS A 176 0.52 -6.56 17.43
CA LYS A 176 0.42 -5.69 18.60
C LYS A 176 0.77 -4.24 18.23
N GLY A 177 -0.23 -3.36 18.31
CA GLY A 177 -0.11 -1.93 17.96
C GLY A 177 -0.16 -1.64 16.46
N MET A 178 -0.37 -2.67 15.62
CA MET A 178 -0.45 -2.59 14.16
C MET A 178 -1.64 -3.38 13.64
N GLU A 179 -2.71 -3.50 14.44
CA GLU A 179 -3.89 -4.33 14.16
C GLU A 179 -4.60 -3.90 12.87
N PHE A 180 -4.49 -2.60 12.52
CA PHE A 180 -5.01 -2.04 11.27
C PHE A 180 -4.38 -2.69 10.02
N LEU A 181 -3.20 -3.30 10.11
CA LEU A 181 -2.61 -4.03 8.98
C LEU A 181 -3.31 -5.35 8.66
N PHE A 182 -4.13 -5.86 9.59
CA PHE A 182 -4.74 -7.18 9.52
C PHE A 182 -6.26 -7.15 9.57
N SER A 183 -6.83 -6.08 10.12
CA SER A 183 -8.27 -5.94 10.32
C SER A 183 -8.77 -4.69 9.61
N HIS A 184 -9.84 -4.86 8.85
CA HIS A 184 -10.59 -3.71 8.33
C HIS A 184 -11.11 -2.87 9.50
N PRO A 185 -11.08 -1.53 9.40
CA PRO A 185 -11.67 -0.70 10.44
C PRO A 185 -13.13 -1.08 10.57
N GLN A 186 -13.54 -1.39 11.80
CA GLN A 186 -14.94 -1.59 12.09
C GLN A 186 -15.68 -0.28 11.83
N ALA A 187 -16.97 -0.41 11.53
CA ALA A 187 -17.84 0.74 11.44
C ALA A 187 -18.08 1.29 12.86
N CYS A 188 -17.09 2.00 13.40
CA CYS A 188 -17.07 2.50 14.78
C CYS A 188 -17.99 3.73 14.94
N SER A 189 -19.27 3.60 14.57
CA SER A 189 -20.24 4.66 14.71
C SER A 189 -21.59 4.10 15.13
N LEU A 190 -22.15 4.72 16.17
CA LEU A 190 -23.52 4.54 16.64
C LEU A 190 -24.54 4.67 15.48
N VAL A 191 -24.20 5.44 14.43
CA VAL A 191 -24.99 5.56 13.19
C VAL A 191 -25.00 4.26 12.39
N VAL A 192 -23.87 3.56 12.30
CA VAL A 192 -23.79 2.27 11.58
C VAL A 192 -24.40 1.15 12.40
N GLU A 193 -24.26 1.15 13.72
CA GLU A 193 -25.02 0.23 14.58
C GLU A 193 -26.52 0.47 14.47
N ALA A 194 -26.98 1.72 14.50
CA ALA A 194 -28.39 2.07 14.31
C ALA A 194 -28.90 1.67 12.91
N ALA A 195 -28.06 1.81 11.87
CA ALA A 195 -28.35 1.33 10.54
C ALA A 195 -28.46 -0.21 10.51
N ASN A 196 -27.51 -0.95 11.12
CA ASN A 196 -27.51 -2.41 11.15
C ASN A 196 -28.64 -3.01 12.02
N GLN A 197 -29.07 -2.33 13.08
CA GLN A 197 -30.24 -2.79 13.86
C GLN A 197 -31.53 -2.69 13.04
N ARG A 198 -31.64 -1.68 12.16
CA ARG A 198 -32.83 -1.47 11.32
C ARG A 198 -32.91 -2.43 10.13
N SER A 199 -31.79 -3.01 9.67
CA SER A 199 -31.81 -4.03 8.60
C SER A 199 -32.28 -5.40 9.06
N LYS A 200 -32.29 -5.66 10.38
CA LYS A 200 -32.82 -6.91 10.97
C LYS A 200 -34.36 -6.96 11.01
N GLN A 201 -35.06 -5.93 10.52
CA GLN A 201 -36.53 -5.99 10.44
C GLN A 201 -36.98 -6.82 9.22
N PRO A 202 -37.82 -7.85 9.41
CA PRO A 202 -38.13 -8.86 8.39
C PRO A 202 -39.05 -8.37 7.24
N HIS A 203 -39.46 -7.10 7.22
CA HIS A 203 -40.45 -6.59 6.25
C HIS A 203 -39.89 -5.62 5.21
N PHE A 204 -38.57 -5.41 5.14
CA PHE A 204 -37.98 -4.51 4.14
C PHE A 204 -37.41 -5.28 2.95
N CYS A 205 -38.00 -5.04 1.77
CA CYS A 205 -37.48 -5.51 0.50
C CYS A 205 -36.21 -4.72 0.14
N CYS A 206 -35.14 -5.40 -0.26
CA CYS A 206 -33.92 -4.74 -0.73
C CYS A 206 -34.21 -3.97 -2.01
N THR A 207 -34.05 -2.64 -1.98
CA THR A 207 -34.09 -1.82 -3.19
C THR A 207 -32.83 -2.06 -4.02
N PRO A 208 -32.84 -1.84 -5.34
CA PRO A 208 -31.63 -1.97 -6.19
C PRO A 208 -30.44 -1.13 -5.68
N GLN A 209 -30.72 0.03 -5.07
CA GLN A 209 -29.75 0.94 -4.44
C GLN A 209 -29.05 0.32 -3.21
N ASP A 210 -29.66 -0.69 -2.58
CA ASP A 210 -29.06 -1.47 -1.49
C ASP A 210 -27.87 -2.34 -1.96
N LYS A 211 -27.81 -2.66 -3.26
CA LYS A 211 -26.71 -3.42 -3.85
C LYS A 211 -25.46 -2.56 -4.09
N GLU A 212 -25.64 -1.30 -4.45
CA GLU A 212 -24.54 -0.44 -4.88
C GLU A 212 -23.63 -0.03 -3.73
N HIS A 213 -24.19 0.38 -2.59
CA HIS A 213 -23.36 0.72 -1.44
C HIS A 213 -22.61 -0.50 -0.89
N LYS A 214 -23.22 -1.70 -0.90
CA LYS A 214 -22.52 -2.96 -0.53
C LYS A 214 -21.35 -3.24 -1.46
N ARG A 215 -21.53 -3.03 -2.77
CA ARG A 215 -20.46 -3.14 -3.77
C ARG A 215 -19.33 -2.15 -3.47
N LEU A 216 -19.65 -0.91 -3.11
CA LEU A 216 -18.66 0.11 -2.74
C LEU A 216 -17.91 -0.23 -1.45
N ASP A 217 -18.57 -0.76 -0.41
CA ASP A 217 -17.89 -1.23 0.81
C ASP A 217 -16.97 -2.42 0.50
N LEU A 218 -17.41 -3.35 -0.35
CA LEU A 218 -16.58 -4.47 -0.78
C LEU A 218 -15.33 -3.98 -1.52
N PHE A 219 -15.45 -3.02 -2.44
CA PHE A 219 -14.29 -2.42 -3.10
C PHE A 219 -13.36 -1.73 -2.10
N GLY A 220 -13.91 -0.95 -1.16
CA GLY A 220 -13.13 -0.35 -0.09
C GLY A 220 -12.39 -1.40 0.76
N CYS A 221 -13.04 -2.53 1.08
CA CYS A 221 -12.40 -3.64 1.79
C CYS A 221 -11.25 -4.26 0.98
N LYS A 222 -11.46 -4.46 -0.33
CA LYS A 222 -10.43 -5.01 -1.23
C LYS A 222 -9.21 -4.08 -1.29
N VAL A 223 -9.43 -2.79 -1.60
CA VAL A 223 -8.37 -1.77 -1.68
C VAL A 223 -7.60 -1.66 -0.36
N TYR A 224 -8.31 -1.68 0.78
CA TYR A 224 -7.69 -1.67 2.10
C TYR A 224 -6.76 -2.87 2.33
N SER A 225 -7.23 -4.08 2.02
CA SER A 225 -6.43 -5.31 2.17
C SER A 225 -5.19 -5.29 1.26
N SER A 226 -5.33 -4.88 0.00
CA SER A 226 -4.20 -4.78 -0.93
C SER A 226 -3.15 -3.79 -0.44
N ALA A 227 -3.59 -2.61 0.01
CA ALA A 227 -2.70 -1.55 0.47
C ALA A 227 -1.97 -1.91 1.78
N THR A 228 -2.65 -2.58 2.72
CA THR A 228 -2.01 -3.06 3.96
C THR A 228 -1.00 -4.19 3.70
N VAL A 229 -1.19 -5.02 2.67
CA VAL A 229 -0.14 -5.94 2.18
C VAL A 229 1.05 -5.18 1.62
N LEU A 230 0.83 -4.15 0.79
CA LEU A 230 1.91 -3.34 0.23
C LEU A 230 2.73 -2.64 1.33
N LEU A 231 2.10 -2.15 2.40
CA LEU A 231 2.83 -1.62 3.57
C LEU A 231 3.76 -2.65 4.19
N ARG A 232 3.29 -3.91 4.34
CA ARG A 232 4.13 -4.99 4.88
C ARG A 232 5.26 -5.36 3.92
N VAL A 233 5.00 -5.45 2.62
CA VAL A 233 6.03 -5.68 1.58
C VAL A 233 7.09 -4.59 1.64
N ALA A 234 6.68 -3.31 1.66
CA ALA A 234 7.57 -2.16 1.73
C ALA A 234 8.48 -2.21 2.97
N ASN A 235 7.94 -2.56 4.13
CA ASN A 235 8.74 -2.72 5.35
C ASN A 235 9.84 -3.79 5.20
N TYR A 236 9.51 -4.94 4.60
CA TYR A 236 10.50 -5.99 4.34
C TYR A 236 11.54 -5.56 3.30
N SER A 237 11.13 -4.90 2.22
CA SER A 237 12.05 -4.37 1.21
C SER A 237 13.02 -3.33 1.80
N ALA A 238 12.52 -2.44 2.67
CA ALA A 238 13.34 -1.48 3.39
C ALA A 238 14.38 -2.14 4.32
N LEU A 239 13.98 -3.19 5.05
CA LEU A 239 14.90 -3.97 5.89
C LEU A 239 16.00 -4.65 5.07
N LEU A 240 15.65 -5.26 3.94
CA LEU A 240 16.62 -5.89 3.03
C LEU A 240 17.60 -4.86 2.46
N ALA A 241 17.10 -3.73 1.97
CA ALA A 241 17.94 -2.65 1.43
C ALA A 241 18.92 -2.12 2.49
N ASN A 242 18.46 -1.90 3.72
CA ASN A 242 19.33 -1.46 4.82
C ASN A 242 20.38 -2.52 5.20
N TYR A 243 20.00 -3.80 5.15
CA TYR A 243 20.94 -4.90 5.40
C TYR A 243 22.01 -4.99 4.30
N ASP A 244 21.63 -4.84 3.03
CA ASP A 244 22.56 -4.82 1.90
C ASP A 244 23.54 -3.64 1.99
N TYR A 245 23.05 -2.45 2.33
CA TYR A 245 23.92 -1.29 2.60
C TYR A 245 24.96 -1.60 3.70
N SER A 246 24.53 -2.25 4.77
CA SER A 246 25.40 -2.67 5.87
C SER A 246 26.43 -3.73 5.42
N ASN A 247 26.05 -4.64 4.50
CA ASN A 247 26.97 -5.63 3.94
C ASN A 247 28.03 -4.98 3.05
N TYR A 248 27.66 -4.04 2.18
CA TYR A 248 28.63 -3.27 1.40
C TYR A 248 29.58 -2.47 2.31
N SER A 249 29.07 -1.92 3.41
CA SER A 249 29.90 -1.24 4.42
C SER A 249 30.92 -2.16 5.10
N LYS A 250 30.61 -3.46 5.26
CA LYS A 250 31.59 -4.47 5.70
C LYS A 250 32.62 -4.78 4.62
N LEU A 251 32.18 -4.94 3.36
CA LEU A 251 33.08 -5.16 2.22
C LEU A 251 34.07 -4.01 2.03
N GLN A 252 33.66 -2.77 2.33
CA GLN A 252 34.53 -1.61 2.27
C GLN A 252 35.79 -1.77 3.14
N LYS A 253 35.70 -2.44 4.29
CA LYS A 253 36.85 -2.71 5.16
C LYS A 253 37.85 -3.68 4.51
N LEU A 254 37.35 -4.63 3.73
CA LEU A 254 38.17 -5.62 3.00
C LEU A 254 38.90 -5.00 1.80
N VAL A 255 38.51 -3.80 1.34
CA VAL A 255 39.20 -3.08 0.26
C VAL A 255 40.64 -2.76 0.65
N GLU A 256 40.92 -2.53 1.94
CA GLU A 256 42.26 -2.21 2.43
C GLU A 256 43.21 -3.41 2.35
N ASP A 257 42.68 -4.63 2.47
CA ASP A 257 43.46 -5.87 2.41
C ASP A 257 43.87 -6.26 0.98
N LEU A 258 43.22 -5.67 -0.03
CA LEU A 258 43.52 -5.98 -1.43
C LEU A 258 44.84 -5.34 -1.91
N PRO A 259 45.48 -5.93 -2.95
CA PRO A 259 46.57 -5.29 -3.67
C PRO A 259 46.17 -3.91 -4.20
N LYS A 260 47.05 -2.91 -4.07
CA LYS A 260 46.78 -1.50 -4.40
C LYS A 260 46.10 -1.29 -5.76
N HIS A 261 46.50 -2.04 -6.79
CA HIS A 261 45.96 -1.91 -8.15
C HIS A 261 44.51 -2.40 -8.30
N LYS A 262 44.00 -3.25 -7.40
CA LYS A 262 42.61 -3.75 -7.42
C LYS A 262 41.65 -2.97 -6.54
N ARG A 263 42.18 -2.20 -5.59
CA ARG A 263 41.37 -1.42 -4.63
C ARG A 263 40.37 -0.48 -5.32
N PRO A 264 40.75 0.31 -6.36
CA PRO A 264 39.80 1.21 -6.99
C PRO A 264 38.61 0.49 -7.62
N GLN A 265 38.85 -0.69 -8.22
CA GLN A 265 37.79 -1.48 -8.85
C GLN A 265 36.80 -2.02 -7.82
N LEU A 266 37.28 -2.64 -6.74
CA LEU A 266 36.38 -3.12 -5.69
C LEU A 266 35.65 -1.96 -5.00
N SER A 267 36.35 -0.85 -4.71
CA SER A 267 35.73 0.32 -4.10
C SER A 267 34.60 0.89 -4.97
N ALA A 268 34.77 0.91 -6.30
CA ALA A 268 33.72 1.35 -7.21
C ALA A 268 32.47 0.44 -7.13
N VAL A 269 32.66 -0.88 -7.07
CA VAL A 269 31.56 -1.86 -6.92
C VAL A 269 30.86 -1.70 -5.56
N VAL A 270 31.61 -1.52 -4.48
CA VAL A 270 31.03 -1.32 -3.14
C VAL A 270 30.22 -0.02 -3.09
N ASN A 271 30.76 1.07 -3.64
CA ASN A 271 30.06 2.35 -3.71
C ASN A 271 28.77 2.26 -4.53
N GLU A 272 28.82 1.61 -5.71
CA GLU A 272 27.63 1.39 -6.54
C GLU A 272 26.58 0.55 -5.79
N GLY A 273 27.00 -0.51 -5.10
CA GLY A 273 26.11 -1.33 -4.28
C GLY A 273 25.43 -0.54 -3.15
N GLN A 274 26.14 0.37 -2.49
CA GLN A 274 25.56 1.27 -1.51
C GLN A 274 24.52 2.22 -2.13
N ILE A 275 24.82 2.79 -3.30
CA ILE A 275 23.88 3.68 -4.02
C ILE A 275 22.61 2.91 -4.41
N ILE A 276 22.74 1.68 -4.90
CA ILE A 276 21.61 0.80 -5.22
C ILE A 276 20.78 0.51 -3.97
N ALA A 277 21.42 0.15 -2.86
CA ALA A 277 20.74 -0.12 -1.59
C ALA A 277 19.97 1.11 -1.07
N CYS A 278 20.57 2.30 -1.11
CA CYS A 278 19.89 3.55 -0.77
C CYS A 278 18.69 3.81 -1.69
N THR A 279 18.83 3.58 -2.99
CA THR A 279 17.75 3.79 -3.97
C THR A 279 16.61 2.79 -3.77
N ALA A 280 16.90 1.53 -3.46
CA ALA A 280 15.90 0.52 -3.13
C ALA A 280 15.16 0.83 -1.82
N LEU A 281 15.86 1.40 -0.83
CA LEU A 281 15.25 1.90 0.40
C LEU A 281 14.27 3.05 0.11
N GLN A 282 14.67 4.01 -0.72
CA GLN A 282 13.80 5.12 -1.15
C GLN A 282 12.55 4.60 -1.88
N ALA A 283 12.72 3.70 -2.86
CA ALA A 283 11.59 3.10 -3.57
C ALA A 283 10.64 2.37 -2.61
N SER A 284 11.16 1.73 -1.56
CA SER A 284 10.34 1.10 -0.52
C SER A 284 9.55 2.14 0.28
N MET A 285 10.13 3.30 0.59
CA MET A 285 9.43 4.41 1.25
C MET A 285 8.33 5.01 0.37
N ASP A 286 8.57 5.14 -0.93
CA ASP A 286 7.58 5.65 -1.90
C ASP A 286 6.38 4.69 -2.02
N VAL A 287 6.63 3.38 -2.04
CA VAL A 287 5.58 2.35 -1.97
C VAL A 287 4.81 2.44 -0.65
N ALA A 288 5.50 2.67 0.47
CA ALA A 288 4.83 2.81 1.77
C ALA A 288 3.93 4.05 1.85
N ASP A 289 4.39 5.22 1.38
CA ASP A 289 3.57 6.44 1.30
C ASP A 289 2.34 6.23 0.41
N THR A 290 2.54 5.67 -0.78
CA THR A 290 1.46 5.35 -1.72
C THR A 290 0.43 4.39 -1.10
N ALA A 291 0.91 3.35 -0.42
CA ALA A 291 0.07 2.38 0.25
C ALA A 291 -0.70 3.02 1.42
N ALA A 292 -0.08 3.88 2.21
CA ALA A 292 -0.75 4.61 3.30
C ALA A 292 -1.87 5.52 2.78
N ARG A 293 -1.63 6.27 1.69
CA ARG A 293 -2.65 7.08 1.01
C ARG A 293 -3.80 6.21 0.47
N THR A 294 -3.46 5.05 -0.11
CA THR A 294 -4.45 4.10 -0.61
C THR A 294 -5.32 3.53 0.51
N VAL A 295 -4.73 3.22 1.67
CA VAL A 295 -5.47 2.84 2.90
C VAL A 295 -6.44 3.95 3.29
N ALA A 296 -6.00 5.21 3.32
CA ALA A 296 -6.87 6.33 3.67
C ALA A 296 -8.06 6.49 2.70
N THR A 297 -7.80 6.41 1.38
CA THR A 297 -8.86 6.43 0.35
C THR A 297 -9.85 5.29 0.53
N ALA A 298 -9.37 4.08 0.81
CA ALA A 298 -10.22 2.92 1.07
C ALA A 298 -11.13 3.14 2.29
N VAL A 299 -10.61 3.73 3.37
CA VAL A 299 -11.42 4.07 4.55
C VAL A 299 -12.52 5.08 4.22
N VAL A 300 -12.21 6.09 3.40
CA VAL A 300 -13.21 7.07 2.95
C VAL A 300 -14.29 6.39 2.10
N MET A 301 -13.92 5.55 1.13
CA MET A 301 -14.88 4.80 0.30
C MET A 301 -15.87 4.00 1.15
N ARG A 302 -15.37 3.28 2.17
CA ARG A 302 -16.21 2.49 3.09
C ARG A 302 -17.13 3.37 3.92
N ARG A 303 -16.62 4.49 4.45
CA ARG A 303 -17.44 5.45 5.21
C ARG A 303 -18.56 6.04 4.36
N THR A 304 -18.26 6.43 3.11
CA THR A 304 -19.26 6.97 2.17
C THR A 304 -20.33 5.93 1.87
N SER A 305 -19.94 4.67 1.60
CA SER A 305 -20.89 3.57 1.43
C SER A 305 -21.86 3.44 2.61
N TRP A 306 -21.33 3.39 3.83
CA TRP A 306 -22.17 3.26 5.02
C TRP A 306 -23.10 4.46 5.25
N LEU A 307 -22.64 5.66 4.91
CA LEU A 307 -23.46 6.87 5.01
C LEU A 307 -24.61 6.85 3.98
N GLN A 308 -24.35 6.50 2.73
CA GLN A 308 -25.39 6.35 1.70
C GLN A 308 -26.43 5.32 2.12
N ALA A 309 -25.98 4.17 2.61
CA ALA A 309 -26.85 3.13 3.16
C ALA A 309 -27.74 3.63 4.31
N SER A 310 -27.31 4.65 5.06
CA SER A 310 -28.08 5.23 6.17
C SER A 310 -29.10 6.28 5.73
N VAL A 311 -28.76 7.12 4.73
CA VAL A 311 -29.58 8.24 4.25
C VAL A 311 -30.81 7.73 3.49
N GLU A 312 -30.64 6.78 2.59
CA GLU A 312 -31.73 6.22 1.76
C GLU A 312 -32.84 5.57 2.62
N ARG A 313 -32.49 5.10 3.82
CA ARG A 313 -33.47 4.52 4.75
C ARG A 313 -34.31 5.55 5.49
N THR A 314 -33.91 6.82 5.50
CA THR A 314 -34.69 7.89 6.13
C THR A 314 -35.78 8.43 5.20
N THR A 315 -35.49 8.52 3.90
CA THR A 315 -36.44 9.04 2.89
C THR A 315 -37.56 8.04 2.58
N ALA A 316 -37.28 6.74 2.65
CA ALA A 316 -38.30 5.70 2.45
C ALA A 316 -39.41 5.67 3.52
N LYS A 317 -39.17 6.23 4.72
CA LYS A 317 -40.15 6.24 5.83
C LYS A 317 -41.06 7.48 5.85
N SER A 318 -40.72 8.56 5.16
CA SER A 318 -41.54 9.78 5.15
C SER A 318 -42.60 9.81 4.05
N GLY A 319 -42.62 8.81 3.16
CA GLY A 319 -43.68 8.61 2.17
C GLY A 319 -44.97 8.08 2.81
N GLY A 320 -45.59 8.87 3.68
CA GLY A 320 -46.97 8.62 4.11
C GLY A 320 -47.90 8.69 2.89
N PRO A 321 -48.97 7.87 2.84
CA PRO A 321 -49.91 7.91 1.74
C PRO A 321 -50.47 9.33 1.60
N PRO A 322 -50.64 9.84 0.36
CA PRO A 322 -51.26 11.14 0.16
C PRO A 322 -52.63 11.12 0.82
N LEU A 323 -52.85 12.02 1.78
CA LEU A 323 -54.14 12.21 2.43
C LEU A 323 -55.16 12.50 1.33
N ARG A 324 -56.07 11.54 1.13
CA ARG A 324 -57.22 11.64 0.23
C ARG A 324 -58.34 12.41 0.88
#